data_AF-A0A259JW11-F1
#
_entry.id   AF-A0A259JW11-F1
#
_cell.length_a   1.000
_cell.length_b   1.000
_cell.length_c   1.000
_cell.angle_alpha   90.00
_cell.angle_beta   90.00
_cell.angle_gamma   90.00
#
_symmetry.space_group_name_H-M   'P 1'
#
loop_
_entity.id
_entity.type
_entity.pdbx_description
1 polymer ?
#
loop_
_entity_poly.entity_id
_entity_poly.type
_entity_poly.pdbx_seq_one_letter_code
_entity_poly.pdbx_strand_id
1 'polypeptide(L)'
;MAAIEGRPAKAKLGLDFKRERAAYKAGARPVAGADEAGRGPLAGPVVAAAVVLDPKRVPLGLNDSKKLTREVRERLFAEICATAEVSVCLAP
;
A
#
# COMPACT_ATOMS: atom_id res chain seq x y z
N MET A 1 21.88 4.09 23.83
CA MET A 1 20.49 3.63 23.98
C MET A 1 19.64 4.34 22.94
N ALA A 2 19.05 3.74 21.92
CA ALA A 2 18.94 2.34 21.51
C ALA A 2 19.66 2.14 20.17
N ALA A 3 20.29 0.98 20.01
CA ALA A 3 20.81 0.54 18.73
C ALA A 3 19.66 0.51 17.71
N ILE A 4 19.84 1.19 16.58
CA ILE A 4 19.10 0.89 15.35
C ILE A 4 19.53 -0.51 14.91
N GLU A 5 18.95 -1.53 15.55
CA GLU A 5 19.06 -2.91 15.14
C GLU A 5 18.75 -3.00 13.65
N GLY A 6 19.69 -3.61 12.93
CA GLY A 6 19.76 -3.62 11.48
C GLY A 6 18.42 -3.93 10.86
N ARG A 7 17.98 -3.03 9.98
CA ARG A 7 16.80 -3.24 9.13
C ARG A 7 16.97 -4.61 8.47
N PRO A 8 16.10 -5.60 8.75
CA PRO A 8 16.32 -6.97 8.30
C PRO A 8 16.44 -7.01 6.78
N ALA A 9 17.34 -7.87 6.31
CA ALA A 9 17.70 -8.03 4.90
C ALA A 9 16.45 -8.16 4.03
N LYS A 10 16.37 -7.28 3.01
CA LYS A 10 15.37 -7.19 1.93
C LYS A 10 14.45 -8.40 1.83
N ALA A 11 13.37 -8.42 2.61
CA ALA A 11 12.22 -9.25 2.26
C ALA A 11 11.84 -8.86 0.83
N LYS A 12 11.68 -9.85 -0.07
CA LYS A 12 11.34 -9.63 -1.48
C LYS A 12 10.12 -8.71 -1.55
N LEU A 13 10.36 -7.43 -1.84
CA LEU A 13 9.30 -6.48 -2.12
C LEU A 13 8.68 -7.00 -3.42
N GLY A 14 7.42 -7.41 -3.41
CA GLY A 14 6.67 -7.75 -4.63
C GLY A 14 6.44 -6.54 -5.54
N LEU A 15 6.91 -5.37 -5.13
CA LEU A 15 6.72 -4.06 -5.74
C LEU A 15 8.00 -3.65 -6.46
N ASP A 16 7.92 -3.48 -7.77
CA ASP A 16 9.06 -3.05 -8.58
C ASP A 16 8.99 -1.57 -8.99
N PHE A 17 7.92 -0.83 -8.66
CA PHE A 17 7.67 0.58 -9.00
C PHE A 17 7.83 0.93 -10.50
N LYS A 18 7.72 -0.05 -11.41
CA LYS A 18 7.97 0.20 -12.85
C LYS A 18 6.97 1.20 -13.45
N ARG A 19 5.69 1.10 -13.08
CA ARG A 19 4.62 1.95 -13.62
C ARG A 19 4.73 3.38 -13.12
N GLU A 20 5.02 3.53 -11.84
CA GLU A 20 5.23 4.79 -11.15
C GLU A 20 6.44 5.52 -11.72
N ARG A 21 7.56 4.81 -11.92
CA ARG A 21 8.75 5.39 -12.57
C ARG A 21 8.48 5.83 -14.00
N ALA A 22 7.66 5.09 -14.77
CA ALA A 22 7.28 5.50 -16.11
C ALA A 22 6.42 6.77 -16.10
N ALA A 23 5.43 6.85 -15.20
CA ALA A 23 4.60 8.03 -15.02
C ALA A 23 5.44 9.26 -14.58
N TYR A 24 6.40 9.08 -13.67
CA TYR A 24 7.31 10.14 -13.24
C TYR A 24 8.20 10.67 -14.36
N LYS A 25 8.61 9.80 -15.31
CA LYS A 25 9.36 10.21 -16.51
C LYS A 25 8.48 10.98 -17.51
N ALA A 26 7.18 10.66 -17.55
CA ALA A 26 6.19 11.38 -18.34
C ALA A 26 5.72 12.69 -17.69
N GLY A 27 6.27 13.08 -16.54
CA GLY A 27 5.91 14.32 -15.83
C GLY A 27 4.67 14.22 -14.93
N ALA A 28 4.02 13.06 -14.86
CA ALA A 28 2.85 12.87 -14.00
C ALA A 28 3.29 12.63 -12.55
N ARG A 29 3.00 13.59 -11.65
CA ARG A 29 3.29 13.53 -10.20
C ARG A 29 2.22 14.31 -9.42
N PRO A 30 1.74 13.82 -8.26
CA PRO A 30 2.03 12.50 -7.66
C PRO A 30 1.38 11.33 -8.42
N VAL A 31 1.78 10.09 -8.12
CA VAL A 31 1.17 8.86 -8.66
C VAL A 31 0.55 8.07 -7.52
N ALA A 32 -0.75 7.82 -7.61
CA ALA A 32 -1.48 6.99 -6.65
C ALA A 32 -1.79 5.61 -7.25
N GLY A 33 -1.65 4.56 -6.44
CA GLY A 33 -2.28 3.27 -6.69
C GLY A 33 -3.71 3.31 -6.17
N ALA A 34 -4.66 2.75 -6.92
CA ALA A 34 -6.05 2.66 -6.52
C ALA A 34 -6.57 1.22 -6.65
N ASP A 35 -7.41 0.80 -5.69
CA ASP A 35 -8.05 -0.51 -5.67
C ASP A 35 -9.36 -0.45 -4.88
N GLU A 36 -10.25 -1.41 -5.11
CA GLU A 36 -11.55 -1.51 -4.46
C GLU A 36 -11.81 -2.86 -3.78
N ALA A 37 -12.69 -2.84 -2.77
CA ALA A 37 -13.22 -4.02 -2.11
C ALA A 37 -14.74 -3.87 -1.94
N GLY A 38 -15.46 -5.00 -1.95
CA GLY A 38 -16.91 -5.00 -1.71
C GLY A 38 -17.79 -4.98 -2.97
N ARG A 39 -17.24 -5.17 -4.18
CA ARG A 39 -18.04 -5.25 -5.43
C ARG A 39 -18.93 -6.50 -5.54
N GLY A 40 -18.60 -7.57 -4.82
CA GLY A 40 -19.23 -8.90 -4.93
C GLY A 40 -20.28 -9.27 -3.86
N PRO A 41 -20.14 -8.85 -2.58
CA PRO A 41 -21.15 -9.13 -1.55
C PRO A 41 -22.54 -8.58 -1.89
N LEU A 42 -23.59 -9.24 -1.35
CA LEU A 42 -25.00 -8.80 -1.49
C LEU A 42 -25.36 -7.60 -0.59
N ALA A 43 -24.50 -7.27 0.37
CA ALA A 43 -24.72 -6.21 1.33
C ALA A 43 -23.40 -5.55 1.72
N GLY A 44 -23.50 -4.28 2.10
CA GLY A 44 -22.37 -3.43 2.45
C GLY A 44 -21.89 -2.58 1.26
N PRO A 45 -21.19 -1.47 1.53
CA PRO A 45 -20.73 -0.55 0.50
C PRO A 45 -19.57 -1.13 -0.30
N VAL A 46 -19.36 -0.56 -1.49
CA VAL A 46 -18.06 -0.67 -2.17
C VAL A 46 -17.13 0.36 -1.56
N VAL A 47 -15.94 -0.07 -1.15
CA VAL A 47 -14.88 0.80 -0.61
C VAL A 47 -13.77 0.87 -1.63
N ALA A 48 -13.37 2.08 -2.01
CA ALA A 48 -12.17 2.29 -2.81
C ALA A 48 -11.14 3.11 -2.03
N ALA A 49 -9.87 2.82 -2.26
CA ALA A 49 -8.76 3.54 -1.67
C ALA A 49 -7.80 4.03 -2.75
N ALA A 50 -7.23 5.21 -2.55
CA ALA A 50 -6.12 5.74 -3.34
C ALA A 50 -4.93 5.99 -2.39
N VAL A 51 -3.77 5.46 -2.76
CA VAL A 51 -2.55 5.53 -1.93
C VAL A 51 -1.38 6.05 -2.75
N VAL A 52 -0.79 7.16 -2.31
CA VAL A 52 0.51 7.64 -2.80
C VAL A 52 1.60 7.13 -1.86
N LEU A 53 2.33 6.11 -2.30
CA LEU A 53 3.42 5.51 -1.52
C LEU A 53 4.69 6.37 -1.56
N ASP A 54 5.36 6.50 -0.42
CA ASP A 54 6.74 6.97 -0.37
C ASP A 54 7.70 5.80 -0.70
N PRO A 55 8.44 5.83 -1.83
CA PRO A 55 9.35 4.75 -2.22
C PRO A 55 10.47 4.47 -1.22
N LYS A 56 10.76 5.41 -0.30
CA LYS A 56 11.78 5.27 0.75
C LYS A 56 11.25 4.62 2.03
N ARG A 57 9.93 4.57 2.22
CA ARG A 57 9.26 4.13 3.46
C ARG A 57 8.19 3.06 3.21
N VAL A 58 8.38 2.24 2.18
CA VAL A 58 7.46 1.14 1.87
C VAL A 58 7.49 0.09 3.00
N PRO A 59 6.32 -0.26 3.57
CA PRO A 59 6.20 -1.33 4.56
C PRO A 59 6.80 -2.67 4.09
N LEU A 60 7.51 -3.36 4.99
CA LEU A 60 8.12 -4.65 4.67
C LEU A 60 7.06 -5.74 4.54
N GLY A 61 7.14 -6.51 3.45
CA GLY A 61 6.18 -7.59 3.19
C GLY A 61 4.86 -7.14 2.57
N LEU A 62 4.75 -5.87 2.14
CA LEU A 62 3.62 -5.40 1.34
C LEU A 62 3.51 -6.23 0.05
N ASN A 63 2.35 -6.83 -0.17
CA ASN A 63 2.06 -7.75 -1.26
C ASN A 63 0.54 -7.79 -1.53
N ASP A 64 0.10 -8.59 -2.50
CA ASP A 64 -1.32 -8.83 -2.78
C ASP A 64 -2.06 -9.26 -1.51
N SER A 65 -3.13 -8.54 -1.17
CA SER A 65 -3.89 -8.71 0.07
C SER A 65 -4.47 -10.11 0.23
N LYS A 66 -4.74 -10.82 -0.86
CA LYS A 66 -5.27 -12.19 -0.85
C LYS A 66 -4.22 -13.22 -0.41
N LYS A 67 -2.94 -12.87 -0.46
CA LYS A 67 -1.81 -13.73 -0.03
C LYS A 67 -1.39 -13.47 1.42
N LEU A 68 -2.01 -12.52 2.11
CA LEU A 68 -1.65 -12.09 3.45
C LEU A 68 -2.64 -12.61 4.47
N THR A 69 -2.16 -13.01 5.65
CA THR A 69 -3.05 -13.31 6.77
C THR A 69 -3.72 -12.02 7.26
N ARG A 70 -4.80 -12.16 8.03
CA ARG A 70 -5.51 -11.01 8.59
C ARG A 70 -4.59 -10.14 9.45
N GLU A 71 -3.79 -10.77 10.30
CA GLU A 71 -2.88 -10.11 11.25
C GLU A 71 -1.82 -9.30 10.50
N VAL A 72 -1.28 -9.86 9.40
CA VAL A 72 -0.32 -9.16 8.55
C VAL A 72 -0.96 -7.97 7.85
N ARG A 73 -2.22 -8.09 7.38
CA ARG A 73 -2.96 -6.97 6.78
C ARG A 73 -3.22 -5.84 7.77
N GLU A 74 -3.63 -6.16 8.99
CA GLU A 74 -3.88 -5.14 10.03
C GLU A 74 -2.60 -4.39 10.40
N ARG A 75 -1.46 -5.09 10.53
CA ARG A 75 -0.15 -4.46 10.73
C ARG A 75 0.23 -3.54 9.55
N LEU A 76 0.14 -4.06 8.32
CA LEU A 76 0.49 -3.29 7.13
C LEU A 76 -0.42 -2.09 6.93
N PHE A 77 -1.71 -2.17 7.27
CA PHE A 77 -2.63 -1.04 7.23
C PHE A 77 -2.13 0.10 8.11
N ALA A 78 -1.76 -0.18 9.36
CA ALA A 78 -1.20 0.82 10.26
C ALA A 78 0.11 1.42 9.73
N GLU A 79 1.00 0.59 9.18
CA GLU A 79 2.26 1.05 8.57
C GLU A 79 2.01 1.94 7.33
N ILE A 80 1.09 1.55 6.44
CA ILE A 80 0.71 2.33 5.24
C ILE A 80 0.16 3.70 5.65
N CYS A 81 -0.78 3.75 6.58
CA CYS A 81 -1.36 5.02 7.05
C CYS A 81 -0.33 5.94 7.71
N ALA A 82 0.75 5.39 8.28
CA ALA A 82 1.82 6.17 8.89
C ALA A 82 2.88 6.66 7.89
N THR A 83 3.03 6.01 6.73
CA THR A 83 4.13 6.30 5.79
C THR A 83 3.71 6.75 4.40
N ALA A 84 2.41 6.76 4.09
CA ALA A 84 1.86 7.12 2.79
C ALA A 84 0.71 8.14 2.92
N GLU A 85 0.38 8.81 1.82
CA GLU A 85 -0.88 9.58 1.73
C GLU A 85 -1.99 8.62 1.31
N VAL A 86 -3.08 8.60 2.07
CA VAL A 86 -4.18 7.66 1.90
C VAL A 86 -5.50 8.41 1.87
N SER A 87 -6.32 8.12 0.87
CA SER A 87 -7.72 8.54 0.81
C SER A 87 -8.60 7.31 0.64
N VAL A 88 -9.74 7.30 1.33
CA VAL A 88 -10.74 6.22 1.26
C VAL A 88 -12.10 6.84 0.96
N CYS A 89 -12.83 6.24 0.03
CA CYS A 89 -14.21 6.59 -0.25
C CYS A 89 -15.11 5.37 -0.17
N LEU A 90 -16.37 5.62 0.17
CA LEU A 90 -17.42 4.61 0.27
C LEU A 90 -18.53 4.96 -0.72
N ALA A 91 -18.93 3.99 -1.54
CA ALA A 91 -20.13 4.05 -2.35
C ALA A 91 -21.20 3.16 -1.68
N PRO A 92 -22.30 3.74 -1.18
CA PRO A 92 -23.37 3.01 -0.50
C PRO A 92 -24.14 2.07 -1.43
#